data_AF-A0A419H3C9-F1
#
_entry.id   AF-A0A419H3C9-F1
#
_cell.length_a   1.000
_cell.length_b   1.000
_cell.length_c   1.000
_cell.angle_alpha   90.00
_cell.angle_beta   90.00
_cell.angle_gamma   90.00
#
_symmetry.space_group_name_H-M   'P 1'
#
loop_
_entity.id
_entity.type
_entity.pdbx_description
1 polymer ?
#
loop_
_entity_poly.entity_id
_entity_poly.type
_entity_poly.pdbx_seq_one_letter_code
_entity_poly.pdbx_strand_id
1 'polypeptide(L)'
;MANTKKKLITYLLIIALTLLVVNIAVDLFTTKVNKPIHSELTRAQIENTFWKVLDDYGIDASWVKKKKFREENEDSITAQFFVTLPAEIPIPLIIKDINNVIEKDITGFVSKETQIFGATEIKIYTNELLKLKATLTPDKKLVRQKNEYSFIISDAFDIADMLFNSFLNVNYPLAAAIAPDPDAILKADSLQRFSKEYILLLNDDIDDSKMKLVQEYQKELLRSSIRNILASFAKAKYVAVEEKGSLFNSPIYNFVRDEFKKRKFTTIPLSEFIRLETEDEQELLSKFKFYSEDTTVARRKVFYLTYDNFGKILPYLSKYKKRGSKIVPVSKSYLNTKKGRD
;
A
#
# COMPACT_ATOMS: atom_id res chain seq x y z
N MET A 1 2.13 66.97 -30.22
CA MET A 1 1.95 66.02 -29.09
C MET A 1 0.53 65.96 -28.52
N ALA A 2 -0.25 67.06 -28.48
CA ALA A 2 -1.61 67.03 -27.93
C ALA A 2 -2.63 66.18 -28.74
N ASN A 3 -2.48 66.14 -30.07
CA ASN A 3 -3.40 65.41 -30.95
C ASN A 3 -3.26 63.88 -30.85
N THR A 4 -2.06 63.38 -30.58
CA THR A 4 -1.78 61.95 -30.40
C THR A 4 -2.34 61.42 -29.07
N LYS A 5 -2.26 62.22 -28.00
CA LYS A 5 -2.85 61.89 -26.69
C LYS A 5 -4.38 61.86 -26.74
N LYS A 6 -5.01 62.83 -27.44
CA LYS A 6 -6.47 62.82 -27.65
C LYS A 6 -6.92 61.58 -28.42
N LYS A 7 -6.24 61.22 -29.52
CA LYS A 7 -6.56 59.98 -30.26
C LYS A 7 -6.41 58.73 -29.40
N LEU A 8 -5.34 58.63 -28.59
CA LEU A 8 -5.14 57.49 -27.69
C LEU A 8 -6.27 57.35 -26.66
N ILE A 9 -6.70 58.46 -26.05
CA ILE A 9 -7.83 58.48 -25.10
C ILE A 9 -9.12 58.07 -25.80
N THR A 10 -9.37 58.56 -27.01
CA THR A 10 -10.56 58.17 -27.78
C THR A 10 -10.56 56.67 -28.11
N TYR A 11 -9.41 56.10 -28.51
CA TYR A 11 -9.30 54.66 -28.77
C TYR A 11 -9.53 53.83 -27.49
N LEU A 12 -8.95 54.24 -26.36
CA LEU A 12 -9.15 53.56 -25.08
C LEU A 12 -10.62 53.59 -24.66
N LEU A 13 -11.30 54.72 -24.88
CA LEU A 13 -12.71 54.88 -24.51
C LEU A 13 -13.62 54.03 -25.40
N ILE A 14 -13.34 53.96 -26.70
CA ILE A 14 -14.05 53.05 -27.63
C ILE A 14 -13.82 51.59 -27.25
N ILE A 15 -12.59 51.20 -26.91
CA ILE A 15 -12.27 49.82 -26.50
C ILE A 15 -12.99 49.47 -25.19
N ALA A 16 -12.99 50.37 -24.20
CA ALA A 16 -13.70 50.18 -22.95
C ALA A 16 -15.22 50.05 -23.16
N LEU A 17 -15.81 50.88 -24.03
CA LEU A 17 -17.22 50.78 -24.39
C LEU A 17 -17.52 49.45 -25.09
N THR A 18 -16.65 49.03 -26.00
CA THR A 18 -16.80 47.78 -26.74
C THR A 18 -16.72 46.58 -25.80
N LEU A 19 -15.77 46.58 -24.87
CA LEU A 19 -15.63 45.54 -23.83
C LEU A 19 -16.86 45.48 -22.93
N LEU A 20 -17.43 46.63 -22.56
CA LEU A 20 -18.64 46.69 -21.76
C LEU A 20 -19.85 46.08 -22.49
N VAL A 21 -20.01 46.42 -23.77
CA VAL A 21 -21.09 45.86 -24.61
C VAL A 21 -20.89 44.36 -24.81
N VAL A 22 -19.66 43.90 -25.04
CA VAL A 22 -19.35 42.47 -25.12
C VAL A 22 -19.65 41.76 -23.81
N ASN A 23 -19.32 42.36 -22.65
CA ASN A 23 -19.62 41.77 -21.34
C ASN A 23 -21.13 41.65 -21.10
N ILE A 24 -21.90 42.67 -21.44
CA ILE A 24 -23.37 42.67 -21.34
C ILE A 24 -23.98 41.66 -22.32
N ALA A 25 -23.45 41.57 -23.54
CA ALA A 25 -23.89 40.58 -24.52
C ALA A 25 -23.56 39.15 -24.07
N VAL A 26 -22.37 38.93 -23.51
CA VAL A 26 -22.01 37.64 -22.90
C VAL A 26 -23.00 37.31 -21.79
N ASP A 27 -23.30 38.22 -20.86
CA ASP A 27 -24.28 37.97 -19.79
C ASP A 27 -25.71 37.70 -20.30
N LEU A 28 -26.12 38.32 -21.42
CA LEU A 28 -27.43 38.11 -22.06
C LEU A 28 -27.52 36.81 -22.87
N PHE A 29 -26.44 36.39 -23.53
CA PHE A 29 -26.39 35.19 -24.38
C PHE A 29 -25.85 33.95 -23.67
N THR A 30 -25.17 34.10 -22.54
CA THR A 30 -25.04 33.03 -21.57
C THR A 30 -26.42 32.86 -20.94
N THR A 31 -27.21 31.95 -21.50
CA THR A 31 -28.24 31.27 -20.71
C THR A 31 -27.61 30.99 -19.37
N LYS A 32 -28.20 31.52 -18.27
CA LYS A 32 -27.84 31.10 -16.92
C LYS A 32 -27.75 29.60 -17.00
N VAL A 33 -26.53 29.06 -17.02
CA VAL A 33 -26.33 27.64 -16.99
C VAL A 33 -27.00 27.30 -15.68
N ASN A 34 -28.18 26.68 -15.76
CA ASN A 34 -28.81 26.09 -14.60
C ASN A 34 -27.70 25.22 -14.06
N LYS A 35 -27.06 25.67 -12.97
CA LYS A 35 -26.17 24.81 -12.21
C LYS A 35 -26.98 23.53 -12.06
N PRO A 36 -26.48 22.38 -12.53
CA PRO A 36 -27.22 21.16 -12.38
C PRO A 36 -27.68 21.12 -10.93
N ILE A 37 -28.98 20.91 -10.71
CA ILE A 37 -29.55 20.76 -9.39
C ILE A 37 -28.86 19.51 -8.84
N HIS A 38 -27.68 19.70 -8.25
CA HIS A 38 -27.03 18.70 -7.46
C HIS A 38 -27.98 18.52 -6.28
N SER A 39 -28.60 17.34 -6.21
CA SER A 39 -29.45 16.98 -5.10
C SER A 39 -28.62 17.15 -3.83
N GLU A 40 -29.05 18.08 -2.97
CA GLU A 40 -28.38 18.36 -1.70
C GLU A 40 -28.10 17.06 -0.94
N LEU A 41 -26.87 16.88 -0.47
CA LEU A 41 -26.54 15.71 0.32
C LEU A 41 -27.36 15.73 1.61
N THR A 42 -28.18 14.71 1.77
CA THR A 42 -28.91 14.46 3.00
C THR A 42 -27.92 14.16 4.13
N ARG A 43 -28.36 14.40 5.37
CA ARG A 43 -27.58 14.04 6.54
C ARG A 43 -27.16 12.57 6.55
N ALA A 44 -28.04 11.65 6.11
CA ALA A 44 -27.73 10.23 6.02
C ALA A 44 -26.58 9.96 5.04
N GLN A 45 -26.54 10.66 3.90
CA GLN A 45 -25.44 10.53 2.94
C GLN A 45 -24.11 11.05 3.51
N ILE A 46 -24.13 12.15 4.25
CA ILE A 46 -22.95 12.70 4.92
C ILE A 46 -22.47 11.76 6.05
N GLU A 47 -23.38 11.27 6.90
CA GLU A 47 -23.05 10.29 7.94
C GLU A 47 -22.48 9.01 7.31
N ASN A 48 -23.09 8.47 6.24
CA ASN A 48 -22.59 7.29 5.54
C ASN A 48 -21.20 7.51 4.93
N THR A 49 -20.97 8.70 4.35
CA THR A 49 -19.65 9.08 3.82
C THR A 49 -18.62 9.15 4.94
N PHE A 50 -18.96 9.78 6.05
CA PHE A 50 -18.10 9.85 7.23
C PHE A 50 -17.73 8.45 7.73
N TRP A 51 -18.71 7.56 7.89
CA TRP A 51 -18.47 6.17 8.27
C TRP A 51 -17.61 5.41 7.26
N LYS A 52 -17.86 5.59 5.96
CA LYS A 52 -17.07 4.96 4.90
C LYS A 52 -15.61 5.40 4.96
N VAL A 53 -15.34 6.70 5.14
CA VAL A 53 -13.96 7.19 5.28
C VAL A 53 -13.32 6.58 6.53
N LEU A 54 -14.02 6.52 7.67
CA LEU A 54 -13.48 5.88 8.87
C LEU A 54 -13.14 4.39 8.64
N ASP A 55 -13.98 3.62 7.94
CA ASP A 55 -13.68 2.22 7.61
C ASP A 55 -12.51 2.07 6.62
N ASP A 56 -12.35 3.00 5.67
CA ASP A 56 -11.20 3.04 4.76
C ASP A 56 -9.87 3.25 5.51
N TYR A 57 -9.90 3.91 6.68
CA TYR A 57 -8.76 4.02 7.60
C TYR A 57 -8.67 2.84 8.59
N GLY A 58 -9.63 1.91 8.54
CA GLY A 58 -9.70 0.74 9.41
C GLY A 58 -10.01 1.11 10.86
N ILE A 59 -10.78 2.18 11.09
CA ILE A 59 -11.26 2.60 12.41
C ILE A 59 -12.39 1.67 12.83
N ASP A 60 -12.22 1.01 13.98
CA ASP A 60 -13.23 0.11 14.53
C ASP A 60 -14.46 0.88 15.01
N ALA A 61 -15.66 0.34 14.80
CA ALA A 61 -16.90 0.97 15.25
C ALA A 61 -16.94 1.16 16.77
N SER A 62 -16.27 0.29 17.54
CA SER A 62 -16.12 0.43 19.01
C SER A 62 -15.33 1.66 19.42
N TRP A 63 -14.54 2.25 18.52
CA TRP A 63 -13.78 3.48 18.75
C TRP A 63 -14.58 4.75 18.45
N VAL A 64 -15.80 4.59 17.94
CA VAL A 64 -16.71 5.70 17.61
C VAL A 64 -17.88 5.71 18.58
N LYS A 65 -17.99 6.78 19.37
CA LYS A 65 -19.13 7.00 20.26
C LYS A 65 -20.07 8.02 19.65
N LYS A 66 -21.33 7.62 19.42
CA LYS A 66 -22.41 8.54 19.01
C LYS A 66 -23.14 9.03 20.26
N LYS A 67 -23.15 10.33 20.52
CA LYS A 67 -23.92 10.95 21.59
C LYS A 67 -25.04 11.80 21.01
N LYS A 68 -26.19 11.84 21.66
CA LYS A 68 -27.26 12.79 21.29
C LYS A 68 -26.74 14.21 21.45
N PHE A 69 -27.00 15.04 20.47
CA PHE A 69 -26.56 16.43 20.42
C PHE A 69 -27.60 17.25 19.70
N ARG A 70 -27.91 18.44 20.22
CA ARG A 70 -28.72 19.47 19.58
C ARG A 70 -28.01 20.79 19.86
N GLU A 71 -27.82 21.62 18.85
CA GLU A 71 -27.28 22.97 19.02
C GLU A 71 -28.47 23.93 19.10
N GLU A 72 -28.45 24.86 20.07
CA GLU A 72 -29.46 25.91 20.14
C GLU A 72 -29.38 26.72 18.84
N ASN A 73 -30.45 26.68 18.02
CA ASN A 73 -30.61 27.27 16.68
C ASN A 73 -30.29 26.37 15.45
N GLU A 74 -29.99 25.07 15.62
CA GLU A 74 -29.79 24.16 14.48
C GLU A 74 -30.62 22.87 14.61
N ASP A 75 -31.74 22.77 13.90
CA ASP A 75 -32.66 21.62 13.97
C ASP A 75 -32.17 20.37 13.19
N SER A 76 -31.12 20.51 12.38
CA SER A 76 -30.68 19.45 11.46
C SER A 76 -29.81 18.37 12.11
N ILE A 77 -29.13 18.69 13.23
CA ILE A 77 -28.23 17.77 13.92
C ILE A 77 -28.91 17.14 15.14
N THR A 78 -28.81 15.81 15.27
CA THR A 78 -29.32 15.08 16.44
C THR A 78 -28.25 14.28 17.16
N ALA A 79 -27.03 14.25 16.63
CA ALA A 79 -25.93 13.49 17.21
C ALA A 79 -24.56 14.09 16.90
N GLN A 80 -23.65 13.96 17.85
CA GLN A 80 -22.22 14.25 17.71
C GLN A 80 -21.44 12.93 17.81
N PHE A 81 -20.41 12.81 16.98
CA PHE A 81 -19.51 11.66 16.97
C PHE A 81 -18.21 11.98 17.71
N PHE A 82 -17.77 11.08 18.57
CA PHE A 82 -16.47 11.13 19.21
C PHE A 82 -15.67 9.93 18.73
N VAL A 83 -14.61 10.18 17.97
CA VAL A 83 -13.79 9.15 17.34
C VAL A 83 -12.42 9.16 18.02
N THR A 84 -12.08 8.05 18.66
CA THR A 84 -10.72 7.82 19.14
C THR A 84 -9.89 7.20 18.01
N LEU A 85 -8.77 7.83 17.68
CA LEU A 85 -7.91 7.43 16.57
C LEU A 85 -6.58 6.89 17.08
N PRO A 86 -6.01 5.85 16.44
CA PRO A 86 -4.62 5.48 16.64
C PRO A 86 -3.70 6.67 16.34
N ALA A 87 -2.69 6.89 17.17
CA ALA A 87 -1.77 8.02 17.01
C ALA A 87 -0.97 8.00 15.69
N GLU A 88 -0.83 6.84 15.03
CA GLU A 88 -0.15 6.76 13.73
C GLU A 88 -0.98 7.29 12.55
N ILE A 89 -2.27 7.60 12.74
CA ILE A 89 -3.12 8.13 11.68
C ILE A 89 -3.16 9.65 11.74
N PRO A 90 -2.67 10.36 10.70
CA PRO A 90 -2.79 11.81 10.65
C PRO A 90 -4.25 12.23 10.45
N ILE A 91 -4.81 12.93 11.44
CA ILE A 91 -6.13 13.56 11.37
C ILE A 91 -6.32 14.41 10.09
N PRO A 92 -5.33 15.21 9.63
CA PRO A 92 -5.48 15.98 8.39
C PRO A 92 -5.79 15.13 7.15
N LEU A 93 -5.32 13.87 7.09
CA LEU A 93 -5.62 12.99 5.96
C LEU A 93 -7.08 12.53 5.98
N ILE A 94 -7.63 12.20 7.16
CA ILE A 94 -9.04 11.85 7.31
C ILE A 94 -9.91 13.03 6.89
N ILE A 95 -9.56 14.24 7.34
CA ILE A 95 -10.25 15.48 6.99
C ILE A 95 -10.25 15.72 5.49
N LYS A 96 -9.08 15.60 4.86
CA LYS A 96 -8.92 15.74 3.41
C LYS A 96 -9.83 14.75 2.66
N ASP A 97 -9.85 13.49 3.07
CA ASP A 97 -10.64 12.46 2.40
C ASP A 97 -12.15 12.64 2.62
N ILE A 98 -12.57 13.11 3.81
CA ILE A 98 -13.96 13.53 4.05
C ILE A 98 -14.30 14.69 3.11
N ASN A 99 -13.46 15.73 3.06
CA ASN A 99 -13.71 16.91 2.23
C ASN A 99 -13.83 16.53 0.75
N ASN A 100 -12.87 15.78 0.20
CA ASN A 100 -12.85 15.36 -1.20
C ASN A 100 -14.13 14.61 -1.65
N VAL A 101 -14.76 13.85 -0.75
CA VAL A 101 -15.98 13.10 -1.10
C VAL A 101 -17.24 13.99 -1.05
N ILE A 102 -17.22 15.06 -0.26
CA ILE A 102 -18.39 15.91 0.01
C ILE A 102 -18.26 17.31 -0.66
N GLU A 103 -17.10 17.62 -1.25
CA GLU A 103 -16.70 18.94 -1.76
C GLU A 103 -17.69 19.58 -2.73
N LYS A 104 -18.43 18.77 -3.51
CA LYS A 104 -19.35 19.28 -4.54
C LYS A 104 -20.66 19.85 -4.00
N ASP A 105 -21.02 19.52 -2.75
CA ASP A 105 -22.37 19.75 -2.21
C ASP A 105 -22.38 20.43 -0.82
N ILE A 106 -21.23 20.92 -0.34
CA ILE A 106 -21.12 21.62 0.95
C ILE A 106 -21.14 23.15 0.80
N THR A 107 -21.76 23.83 1.76
CA THR A 107 -21.68 25.29 1.90
C THR A 107 -20.58 25.71 2.88
N GLY A 108 -20.11 24.80 3.72
CA GLY A 108 -18.99 25.06 4.62
C GLY A 108 -18.42 23.80 5.26
N PHE A 109 -17.09 23.75 5.38
CA PHE A 109 -16.37 22.73 6.13
C PHE A 109 -15.45 23.44 7.12
N VAL A 110 -15.71 23.27 8.42
CA VAL A 110 -14.92 23.89 9.48
C VAL A 110 -14.16 22.80 10.21
N SER A 111 -12.84 22.96 10.27
CA SER A 111 -11.97 22.14 11.11
C SER A 111 -11.24 23.05 12.10
N LYS A 112 -11.33 22.70 13.39
CA LYS A 112 -10.68 23.43 14.47
C LYS A 112 -9.92 22.46 15.35
N GLU A 113 -8.60 22.59 15.35
CA GLU A 113 -7.74 21.93 16.30
C GLU A 113 -7.91 22.61 17.67
N THR A 114 -8.29 21.84 18.70
CA THR A 114 -8.49 22.37 20.06
C THR A 114 -7.19 22.41 20.87
N GLN A 115 -6.18 21.63 20.45
CA GLN A 115 -4.83 21.61 21.00
C GLN A 115 -3.86 21.03 19.95
N ILE A 116 -2.63 21.55 19.84
CA ILE A 116 -1.61 21.05 18.89
C ILE A 116 -1.37 19.55 19.12
N PHE A 117 -1.54 18.74 18.06
CA PHE A 117 -1.51 17.26 18.10
C PHE A 117 -2.57 16.62 19.02
N GLY A 118 -3.62 17.38 19.35
CA GLY A 118 -4.69 16.98 20.24
C GLY A 118 -5.98 16.67 19.51
N ALA A 119 -7.11 16.98 20.15
CA ALA A 119 -8.41 16.75 19.53
C ALA A 119 -8.68 17.76 18.42
N THR A 120 -9.32 17.29 17.35
CA THR A 120 -9.78 18.14 16.25
C THR A 120 -11.28 18.03 16.13
N GLU A 121 -11.97 19.16 16.18
CA GLU A 121 -13.39 19.25 15.87
C GLU A 121 -13.58 19.47 14.37
N ILE A 122 -14.54 18.74 13.80
CA ILE A 122 -14.99 18.87 12.42
C ILE A 122 -16.48 19.18 12.46
N LYS A 123 -16.87 20.24 11.74
CA LYS A 123 -18.26 20.62 11.49
C LYS A 123 -18.50 20.73 9.99
N ILE A 124 -19.53 20.04 9.50
CA ILE A 124 -19.90 20.02 8.08
C ILE A 124 -21.25 20.70 7.91
N TYR A 125 -21.28 21.71 7.05
CA TYR A 125 -22.43 22.54 6.76
C TYR A 125 -22.83 22.39 5.30
N THR A 126 -24.14 22.32 5.08
CA THR A 126 -24.77 22.37 3.76
C THR A 126 -25.99 23.29 3.89
N ASN A 127 -26.17 24.20 2.94
CA ASN A 127 -27.19 25.24 3.01
C ASN A 127 -27.18 25.99 4.36
N GLU A 128 -25.98 26.26 4.87
CA GLU A 128 -25.73 26.96 6.15
C GLU A 128 -26.22 26.21 7.40
N LEU A 129 -26.73 24.98 7.23
CA LEU A 129 -27.17 24.11 8.32
C LEU A 129 -26.09 23.08 8.67
N LEU A 130 -25.77 22.95 9.96
CA LEU A 130 -24.89 21.91 10.45
C LEU A 130 -25.55 20.53 10.28
N LYS A 131 -24.88 19.66 9.52
CA LYS A 131 -25.34 18.28 9.31
C LYS A 131 -24.50 17.23 10.01
N LEU A 132 -23.25 17.53 10.33
CA LEU A 132 -22.37 16.62 11.03
C LEU A 132 -21.41 17.37 11.94
N LYS A 133 -21.29 16.88 13.18
CA LYS A 133 -20.27 17.30 14.15
C LYS A 133 -19.51 16.08 14.64
N ALA A 134 -18.18 16.13 14.52
CA ALA A 134 -17.31 15.07 14.98
C ALA A 134 -16.11 15.65 15.74
N THR A 135 -15.66 14.93 16.76
CA THR A 135 -14.41 15.21 17.47
C THR A 135 -13.48 14.02 17.29
N LEU A 136 -12.34 14.25 16.65
CA LEU A 136 -11.29 13.26 16.41
C LEU A 136 -10.21 13.43 17.46
N THR A 137 -9.93 12.40 18.27
CA THR A 137 -8.94 12.46 19.35
C THR A 137 -7.88 11.37 19.16
N PRO A 138 -6.59 11.70 19.06
CA PRO A 138 -5.53 10.70 18.97
C PRO A 138 -5.28 10.02 20.32
N ASP A 139 -5.07 8.71 20.30
CA ASP A 139 -4.68 7.89 21.46
C ASP A 139 -3.48 7.02 21.10
N LYS A 140 -2.39 7.16 21.87
CA LYS A 140 -1.14 6.41 21.70
C LYS A 140 -1.24 4.95 22.14
N LYS A 141 -2.23 4.60 22.99
CA LYS A 141 -2.43 3.23 23.48
C LYS A 141 -3.21 2.37 22.49
N LEU A 142 -3.92 3.02 21.57
CA LEU A 142 -4.78 2.36 20.61
C LEU A 142 -3.93 1.97 19.39
N VAL A 143 -3.82 0.67 19.14
CA VAL A 143 -2.99 0.12 18.05
C VAL A 143 -3.87 -0.67 17.09
N ARG A 144 -3.75 -0.38 15.80
CA ARG A 144 -4.42 -1.17 14.77
C ARG A 144 -3.80 -2.55 14.66
N GLN A 145 -4.64 -3.54 14.91
CA GLN A 145 -4.32 -4.95 14.77
C GLN A 145 -4.52 -5.40 13.31
N LYS A 146 -3.46 -5.33 12.48
CA LYS A 146 -3.54 -5.52 11.01
C LYS A 146 -2.43 -6.40 10.46
N ASN A 147 -2.54 -6.72 9.17
CA ASN A 147 -1.65 -7.66 8.50
C ASN A 147 -0.27 -7.05 8.20
N GLU A 148 0.77 -7.88 8.32
CA GLU A 148 2.12 -7.61 7.87
C GLU A 148 2.38 -8.44 6.61
N TYR A 149 2.78 -7.76 5.54
CA TYR A 149 3.05 -8.37 4.25
C TYR A 149 4.56 -8.37 3.97
N SER A 150 5.09 -9.50 3.54
CA SER A 150 6.39 -9.59 2.89
C SER A 150 6.17 -10.08 1.47
N PHE A 151 6.96 -9.55 0.53
CA PHE A 151 6.87 -9.91 -0.89
C PHE A 151 8.22 -10.43 -1.36
N ILE A 152 8.19 -11.58 -2.01
CA ILE A 152 9.32 -12.21 -2.67
C ILE A 152 9.01 -12.20 -4.17
N ILE A 153 9.84 -11.52 -4.94
CA ILE A 153 9.73 -11.40 -6.39
C ILE A 153 10.46 -12.57 -7.04
N SER A 154 9.73 -13.44 -7.72
CA SER A 154 10.24 -14.72 -8.23
C SER A 154 11.14 -14.58 -9.44
N ASP A 155 10.84 -13.62 -10.32
CA ASP A 155 11.50 -13.38 -11.62
C ASP A 155 12.45 -12.18 -11.59
N ALA A 156 12.78 -11.66 -10.40
CA ALA A 156 13.56 -10.42 -10.27
C ALA A 156 14.91 -10.46 -11.00
N PHE A 157 15.48 -11.64 -11.20
CA PHE A 157 16.79 -11.81 -11.86
C PHE A 157 16.67 -12.14 -13.35
N ASP A 158 15.47 -12.49 -13.80
CA ASP A 158 15.16 -12.91 -15.18
C ASP A 158 14.55 -11.76 -16.01
N ILE A 159 14.11 -10.69 -15.35
CA ILE A 159 13.64 -9.48 -16.02
C ILE A 159 14.79 -8.67 -16.62
N ALA A 160 14.48 -7.92 -17.68
CA ALA A 160 15.43 -7.01 -18.34
C ALA A 160 16.02 -5.98 -17.36
N ASP A 161 17.28 -5.56 -17.58
CA ASP A 161 18.00 -4.69 -16.65
C ASP A 161 17.28 -3.36 -16.33
N MET A 162 16.51 -2.82 -17.27
CA MET A 162 15.67 -1.64 -17.03
C MET A 162 14.57 -1.90 -15.99
N LEU A 163 13.92 -3.06 -16.06
CA LEU A 163 12.91 -3.49 -15.10
C LEU A 163 13.55 -3.87 -13.77
N PHE A 164 14.74 -4.49 -13.79
CA PHE A 164 15.51 -4.75 -12.57
C PHE A 164 15.84 -3.47 -11.81
N ASN A 165 16.32 -2.43 -12.50
CA ASN A 165 16.56 -1.12 -11.90
C ASN A 165 15.27 -0.51 -11.33
N SER A 166 14.13 -0.73 -12.01
CA SER A 166 12.83 -0.31 -11.49
C SER A 166 12.47 -1.04 -10.19
N PHE A 167 12.68 -2.36 -10.13
CA PHE A 167 12.51 -3.18 -8.93
C PHE A 167 13.37 -2.67 -7.76
N LEU A 168 14.65 -2.36 -8.02
CA LEU A 168 15.56 -1.81 -7.00
C LEU A 168 15.03 -0.49 -6.42
N ASN A 169 14.44 0.36 -7.26
CA ASN A 169 13.91 1.67 -6.86
C ASN A 169 12.53 1.63 -6.21
N VAL A 170 11.88 0.47 -6.10
CA VAL A 170 10.61 0.37 -5.38
C VAL A 170 10.83 0.72 -3.90
N ASN A 171 10.05 1.67 -3.38
CA ASN A 171 10.07 2.14 -1.99
C ASN A 171 9.41 1.15 -1.00
N TYR A 172 9.62 -0.14 -1.22
CA TYR A 172 9.20 -1.22 -0.34
C TYR A 172 10.35 -2.20 -0.09
N PRO A 173 10.41 -2.81 1.11
CA PRO A 173 11.44 -3.79 1.46
C PRO A 173 11.13 -5.15 0.82
N LEU A 174 11.20 -5.20 -0.51
CA LEU A 174 10.97 -6.43 -1.29
C LEU A 174 12.18 -7.36 -1.15
N ALA A 175 11.91 -8.67 -1.31
CA ALA A 175 12.93 -9.68 -1.47
C ALA A 175 12.94 -10.22 -2.91
N ALA A 176 14.10 -10.65 -3.41
CA ALA A 176 14.21 -11.43 -4.64
C ALA A 176 14.33 -12.93 -4.32
N ALA A 177 13.76 -13.79 -5.16
CA ALA A 177 14.14 -15.19 -5.22
C ALA A 177 15.35 -15.34 -6.14
N ILE A 178 16.35 -16.11 -5.74
CA ILE A 178 17.58 -16.30 -6.50
C ILE A 178 17.90 -17.79 -6.56
N ALA A 179 17.89 -18.37 -7.75
CA ALA A 179 18.53 -19.65 -7.99
C ALA A 179 20.06 -19.48 -7.88
N PRO A 180 20.78 -20.30 -7.09
CA PRO A 180 22.23 -20.23 -6.99
C PRO A 180 22.93 -20.33 -8.35
N ASP A 181 23.53 -19.23 -8.78
CA ASP A 181 24.28 -19.15 -10.03
C ASP A 181 25.45 -18.14 -9.88
N PRO A 182 26.66 -18.43 -10.41
CA PRO A 182 27.78 -17.49 -10.38
C PRO A 182 27.47 -16.08 -10.92
N ASP A 183 26.67 -15.98 -11.99
CA ASP A 183 26.33 -14.70 -12.63
C ASP A 183 25.35 -13.89 -11.76
N ALA A 184 24.57 -14.55 -10.91
CA ALA A 184 23.66 -13.91 -9.98
C ALA A 184 24.38 -13.27 -8.77
N ILE A 185 25.64 -13.60 -8.49
CA ILE A 185 26.36 -13.12 -7.29
C ILE A 185 26.46 -11.58 -7.28
N LEU A 186 26.90 -10.98 -8.39
CA LEU A 186 27.06 -9.53 -8.50
C LEU A 186 25.73 -8.80 -8.37
N LYS A 187 24.67 -9.33 -9.01
CA LYS A 187 23.30 -8.79 -8.89
C LYS A 187 22.79 -8.93 -7.46
N ALA A 188 23.03 -10.04 -6.78
CA ALA A 188 22.63 -10.27 -5.38
C ALA A 188 23.28 -9.27 -4.41
N ASP A 189 24.57 -8.96 -4.59
CA ASP A 189 25.26 -7.97 -3.76
C ASP A 189 24.72 -6.55 -3.95
N SER A 190 24.20 -6.23 -5.15
CA SER A 190 23.58 -4.93 -5.42
C SER A 190 22.30 -4.68 -4.62
N LEU A 191 21.54 -5.74 -4.30
CA LEU A 191 20.25 -5.65 -3.58
C LEU A 191 20.37 -4.92 -2.24
N GLN A 192 21.46 -5.15 -1.52
CA GLN A 192 21.68 -4.54 -0.20
C GLN A 192 21.78 -3.02 -0.26
N ARG A 193 22.32 -2.47 -1.35
CA ARG A 193 22.44 -1.01 -1.54
C ARG A 193 21.07 -0.35 -1.64
N PHE A 194 20.04 -1.09 -2.05
CA PHE A 194 18.67 -0.63 -2.24
C PHE A 194 17.71 -1.12 -1.14
N SER A 195 18.27 -1.55 0.00
CA SER A 195 17.50 -2.13 1.12
C SER A 195 16.57 -3.29 0.69
N LYS A 196 16.97 -4.03 -0.35
CA LYS A 196 16.29 -5.25 -0.80
C LYS A 196 16.92 -6.46 -0.14
N GLU A 197 16.11 -7.46 0.15
CA GLU A 197 16.57 -8.75 0.66
C GLU A 197 16.57 -9.78 -0.46
N TYR A 198 17.09 -10.98 -0.18
CA TYR A 198 16.89 -12.11 -1.07
C TYR A 198 16.80 -13.41 -0.29
N ILE A 199 16.18 -14.39 -0.93
CA ILE A 199 16.17 -15.78 -0.53
C ILE A 199 16.86 -16.61 -1.60
N LEU A 200 17.42 -17.75 -1.20
CA LEU A 200 17.91 -18.74 -2.17
C LEU A 200 16.76 -19.67 -2.52
N LEU A 201 16.56 -19.91 -3.80
CA LEU A 201 15.59 -20.88 -4.31
C LEU A 201 16.37 -22.11 -4.79
N LEU A 202 16.11 -23.26 -4.17
CA LEU A 202 16.61 -24.54 -4.64
C LEU A 202 15.56 -25.15 -5.56
N ASN A 203 15.77 -25.03 -6.86
CA ASN A 203 14.94 -25.56 -7.92
C ASN A 203 15.83 -26.26 -8.97
N ASP A 204 15.20 -26.69 -10.07
CA ASP A 204 15.89 -27.45 -11.13
C ASP A 204 16.68 -26.54 -12.11
N ASP A 205 16.59 -25.22 -11.96
CA ASP A 205 17.27 -24.25 -12.83
C ASP A 205 18.76 -24.05 -12.45
N ILE A 206 19.23 -24.71 -11.39
CA ILE A 206 20.63 -24.63 -10.94
C ILE A 206 21.48 -25.53 -11.84
N ASP A 207 22.20 -24.90 -12.77
CA ASP A 207 23.05 -25.61 -13.72
C ASP A 207 24.55 -25.59 -13.41
N ASP A 208 25.03 -24.64 -12.60
CA ASP A 208 26.44 -24.59 -12.23
C ASP A 208 26.86 -25.82 -11.43
N SER A 209 27.84 -26.57 -11.94
CA SER A 209 28.36 -27.80 -11.35
C SER A 209 28.84 -27.67 -9.89
N LYS A 210 29.29 -26.47 -9.46
CA LYS A 210 29.77 -26.23 -8.10
C LYS A 210 28.65 -25.85 -7.14
N MET A 211 27.45 -25.57 -7.63
CA MET A 211 26.27 -25.21 -6.84
C MET A 211 25.12 -26.20 -7.00
N LYS A 212 25.16 -27.07 -8.02
CA LYS A 212 24.14 -28.08 -8.29
C LYS A 212 24.07 -29.13 -7.18
N LEU A 213 22.84 -29.55 -6.87
CA LEU A 213 22.51 -30.53 -5.84
C LEU A 213 21.71 -31.67 -6.47
N VAL A 214 22.42 -32.68 -7.00
CA VAL A 214 21.81 -33.82 -7.70
C VAL A 214 22.08 -35.13 -6.96
N GLN A 215 21.16 -36.10 -7.13
CA GLN A 215 21.17 -37.36 -6.39
C GLN A 215 22.42 -38.21 -6.65
N GLU A 216 22.99 -38.11 -7.84
CA GLU A 216 24.17 -38.84 -8.29
C GLU A 216 25.45 -38.39 -7.56
N TYR A 217 25.43 -37.20 -6.94
CA TYR A 217 26.59 -36.67 -6.26
C TYR A 217 26.84 -37.38 -4.94
N GLN A 218 28.12 -37.73 -4.71
CA GLN A 218 28.57 -38.25 -3.43
C GLN A 218 28.39 -37.19 -2.32
N LYS A 219 28.22 -37.64 -1.08
CA LYS A 219 27.97 -36.76 0.09
C LYS A 219 29.01 -35.64 0.25
N GLU A 220 30.28 -35.90 -0.02
CA GLU A 220 31.33 -34.86 0.10
C GLU A 220 31.21 -33.78 -0.99
N LEU A 221 30.79 -34.17 -2.19
CA LEU A 221 30.52 -33.23 -3.28
C LEU A 221 29.29 -32.38 -2.93
N LEU A 222 28.20 -33.00 -2.46
CA LEU A 222 27.01 -32.28 -1.98
C LEU A 222 27.35 -31.28 -0.86
N ARG A 223 28.18 -31.67 0.12
CA ARG A 223 28.64 -30.74 1.17
C ARG A 223 29.45 -29.58 0.61
N SER A 224 30.28 -29.86 -0.39
CA SER A 224 31.09 -28.84 -1.06
C SER A 224 30.20 -27.87 -1.84
N SER A 225 29.20 -28.37 -2.56
CA SER A 225 28.20 -27.54 -3.25
C SER A 225 27.44 -26.65 -2.28
N ILE A 226 26.92 -27.22 -1.17
CA ILE A 226 26.23 -26.45 -0.13
C ILE A 226 27.15 -25.37 0.46
N ARG A 227 28.44 -25.69 0.69
CA ARG A 227 29.42 -24.71 1.17
C ARG A 227 29.63 -23.59 0.16
N ASN A 228 29.74 -23.91 -1.13
CA ASN A 228 29.92 -22.93 -2.20
C ASN A 228 28.70 -22.01 -2.32
N ILE A 229 27.48 -22.55 -2.30
CA ILE A 229 26.24 -21.78 -2.32
C ILE A 229 26.22 -20.82 -1.13
N LEU A 230 26.43 -21.32 0.09
CA LEU A 230 26.34 -20.50 1.29
C LEU A 230 27.46 -19.47 1.41
N ALA A 231 28.65 -19.76 0.88
CA ALA A 231 29.74 -18.79 0.82
C ALA A 231 29.43 -17.68 -0.19
N SER A 232 28.92 -18.04 -1.37
CA SER A 232 28.59 -17.08 -2.44
C SER A 232 27.37 -16.22 -2.12
N PHE A 233 26.43 -16.76 -1.35
CA PHE A 233 25.16 -16.13 -1.02
C PHE A 233 24.94 -15.96 0.49
N ALA A 234 26.00 -15.63 1.23
CA ALA A 234 26.00 -15.56 2.69
C ALA A 234 24.95 -14.62 3.31
N LYS A 235 24.44 -13.65 2.55
CA LYS A 235 23.45 -12.66 3.01
C LYS A 235 21.99 -13.10 2.80
N ALA A 236 21.76 -14.29 2.24
CA ALA A 236 20.43 -14.85 2.04
C ALA A 236 19.67 -14.94 3.36
N LYS A 237 18.38 -14.59 3.36
CA LYS A 237 17.56 -14.63 4.57
C LYS A 237 17.01 -16.02 4.87
N TYR A 238 16.64 -16.74 3.82
CA TYR A 238 16.09 -18.09 3.87
C TYR A 238 16.55 -18.89 2.65
N VAL A 239 16.42 -20.20 2.76
CA VAL A 239 16.54 -21.12 1.63
C VAL A 239 15.15 -21.70 1.40
N ALA A 240 14.55 -21.39 0.25
CA ALA A 240 13.31 -22.01 -0.21
C ALA A 240 13.64 -23.21 -1.10
N VAL A 241 12.75 -24.20 -1.12
CA VAL A 241 12.90 -25.40 -1.96
C VAL A 241 11.61 -25.62 -2.73
N GLU A 242 11.70 -25.75 -4.05
CA GLU A 242 10.54 -26.06 -4.90
C GLU A 242 10.17 -27.55 -4.73
N GLU A 243 8.95 -27.81 -4.24
CA GLU A 243 8.51 -29.17 -3.94
C GLU A 243 8.25 -30.02 -5.18
N LYS A 244 7.99 -29.37 -6.33
CA LYS A 244 7.89 -30.05 -7.62
C LYS A 244 9.24 -30.42 -8.22
N GLY A 245 10.34 -29.88 -7.67
CA GLY A 245 11.68 -30.08 -8.21
C GLY A 245 12.27 -31.46 -7.93
N SER A 246 13.30 -31.82 -8.68
CA SER A 246 14.02 -33.09 -8.56
C SER A 246 14.67 -33.26 -7.17
N LEU A 247 15.23 -32.18 -6.62
CA LEU A 247 15.90 -32.19 -5.32
C LEU A 247 14.94 -32.59 -4.19
N PHE A 248 13.77 -31.96 -4.08
CA PHE A 248 12.84 -32.17 -2.96
C PHE A 248 12.32 -33.62 -2.92
N ASN A 249 12.09 -34.20 -4.09
CA ASN A 249 11.58 -35.56 -4.26
C ASN A 249 12.69 -36.63 -4.23
N SER A 250 13.95 -36.24 -4.05
CA SER A 250 15.08 -37.16 -4.04
C SER A 250 15.40 -37.73 -2.64
N PRO A 251 16.02 -38.91 -2.55
CA PRO A 251 16.53 -39.47 -1.29
C PRO A 251 17.58 -38.58 -0.59
N ILE A 252 18.27 -37.71 -1.34
CA ILE A 252 19.31 -36.84 -0.78
C ILE A 252 18.74 -35.59 -0.10
N TYR A 253 17.45 -35.29 -0.25
CA TYR A 253 16.86 -34.07 0.29
C TYR A 253 17.05 -33.92 1.80
N ASN A 254 16.83 -34.99 2.57
CA ASN A 254 17.02 -34.98 4.02
C ASN A 254 18.45 -34.62 4.40
N PHE A 255 19.43 -35.15 3.66
CA PHE A 255 20.84 -34.82 3.87
C PHE A 255 21.12 -33.33 3.57
N VAL A 256 20.61 -32.83 2.45
CA VAL A 256 20.77 -31.42 2.05
C VAL A 256 20.16 -30.49 3.10
N ARG A 257 18.91 -30.75 3.49
CA ARG A 257 18.18 -30.04 4.55
C ARG A 257 18.98 -29.96 5.84
N ASP A 258 19.51 -31.10 6.29
CA ASP A 258 20.27 -31.19 7.55
C ASP A 258 21.61 -30.45 7.45
N GLU A 259 22.28 -30.47 6.29
CA GLU A 259 23.52 -29.71 6.06
C GLU A 259 23.29 -28.19 6.04
N PHE A 260 22.18 -27.70 5.48
CA PHE A 260 21.78 -26.30 5.62
C PHE A 260 21.47 -25.95 7.09
N LYS A 261 20.71 -26.80 7.80
CA LYS A 261 20.36 -26.61 9.22
C LYS A 261 21.61 -26.52 10.11
N LYS A 262 22.60 -27.39 9.92
CA LYS A 262 23.90 -27.35 10.62
C LYS A 262 24.62 -26.00 10.49
N ARG A 263 24.42 -25.30 9.37
CA ARG A 263 25.01 -23.99 9.08
C ARG A 263 24.08 -22.82 9.44
N LYS A 264 23.02 -23.07 10.22
CA LYS A 264 22.03 -22.09 10.69
C LYS A 264 21.16 -21.48 9.58
N PHE A 265 21.06 -22.16 8.44
CA PHE A 265 20.10 -21.82 7.39
C PHE A 265 18.89 -22.74 7.50
N THR A 266 17.71 -22.15 7.62
CA THR A 266 16.44 -22.89 7.59
C THR A 266 16.00 -23.05 6.15
N THR A 267 15.79 -24.29 5.74
CA THR A 267 15.14 -24.64 4.48
C THR A 267 13.63 -24.66 4.66
N ILE A 268 12.90 -24.02 3.75
CA ILE A 268 11.46 -23.81 3.84
C ILE A 268 10.84 -24.29 2.53
N PRO A 269 9.81 -25.14 2.55
CA PRO A 269 9.08 -25.50 1.33
C PRO A 269 8.44 -24.25 0.70
N LEU A 270 8.48 -24.12 -0.64
CA LEU A 270 7.92 -22.94 -1.32
C LEU A 270 6.41 -22.79 -1.09
N SER A 271 5.69 -23.88 -0.84
CA SER A 271 4.26 -23.90 -0.48
C SER A 271 3.93 -23.19 0.85
N GLU A 272 4.91 -22.90 1.69
CA GLU A 272 4.71 -22.04 2.87
C GLU A 272 4.45 -20.58 2.47
N PHE A 273 4.76 -20.19 1.23
CA PHE A 273 4.46 -18.86 0.71
C PHE A 273 3.14 -18.86 -0.07
N ILE A 274 2.44 -17.73 -0.01
CA ILE A 274 1.23 -17.52 -0.79
C ILE A 274 1.63 -17.24 -2.23
N ARG A 275 1.46 -18.21 -3.11
CA ARG A 275 1.76 -18.09 -4.53
C ARG A 275 0.71 -17.24 -5.24
N LEU A 276 1.18 -16.18 -5.87
CA LEU A 276 0.41 -15.26 -6.72
C LEU A 276 1.02 -15.18 -8.12
N GLU A 277 1.68 -16.24 -8.55
CA GLU A 277 2.18 -16.44 -9.91
C GLU A 277 1.04 -16.99 -10.77
N THR A 278 0.20 -16.10 -11.28
CA THR A 278 -0.88 -16.42 -12.22
C THR A 278 -0.89 -15.38 -13.32
N GLU A 279 -1.28 -15.80 -14.52
CA GLU A 279 -1.48 -14.91 -15.67
C GLU A 279 -2.85 -14.22 -15.60
N ASP A 280 -3.82 -14.79 -14.88
CA ASP A 280 -5.15 -14.23 -14.71
C ASP A 280 -5.15 -13.14 -13.61
N GLU A 281 -5.33 -11.89 -14.03
CA GLU A 281 -5.40 -10.75 -13.13
C GLU A 281 -6.58 -10.85 -12.14
N GLN A 282 -7.74 -11.39 -12.54
CA GLN A 282 -8.88 -11.53 -11.64
C GLN A 282 -8.59 -12.54 -10.54
N GLU A 283 -7.93 -13.65 -10.90
CA GLU A 283 -7.48 -14.65 -9.95
C GLU A 283 -6.44 -14.06 -8.98
N LEU A 284 -5.44 -13.33 -9.50
CA LEU A 284 -4.42 -12.65 -8.72
C LEU A 284 -5.05 -11.73 -7.66
N LEU A 285 -5.94 -10.84 -8.11
CA LEU A 285 -6.58 -9.85 -7.24
C LEU A 285 -7.50 -10.52 -6.22
N SER A 286 -8.24 -11.55 -6.62
CA SER A 286 -9.13 -12.30 -5.72
C SER A 286 -8.33 -13.03 -4.63
N LYS A 287 -7.24 -13.71 -4.99
CA LYS A 287 -6.34 -14.36 -4.03
C LYS A 287 -5.69 -13.34 -3.10
N PHE A 288 -5.13 -12.26 -3.64
CA PHE A 288 -4.51 -11.21 -2.83
C PHE A 288 -5.50 -10.60 -1.83
N LYS A 289 -6.73 -10.31 -2.28
CA LYS A 289 -7.81 -9.82 -1.41
C LYS A 289 -8.16 -10.82 -0.32
N PHE A 290 -8.38 -12.08 -0.67
CA PHE A 290 -8.72 -13.16 0.26
C PHE A 290 -7.70 -13.23 1.41
N TYR A 291 -6.41 -13.33 1.09
CA TYR A 291 -5.36 -13.41 2.12
C TYR A 291 -5.14 -12.10 2.88
N SER A 292 -5.49 -10.96 2.28
CA SER A 292 -5.39 -9.65 2.92
C SER A 292 -6.53 -9.36 3.89
N GLU A 293 -7.70 -9.96 3.68
CA GLU A 293 -8.90 -9.83 4.51
C GLU A 293 -9.03 -10.96 5.54
N ASP A 294 -8.35 -12.08 5.32
CA ASP A 294 -8.27 -13.18 6.28
C ASP A 294 -7.63 -12.74 7.61
N THR A 295 -8.44 -12.83 8.67
CA THR A 295 -8.06 -12.50 10.05
C THR A 295 -7.88 -13.74 10.93
N THR A 296 -8.12 -14.94 10.38
CA THR A 296 -8.10 -16.22 11.11
C THR A 296 -6.72 -16.85 11.20
N VAL A 297 -5.88 -16.65 10.18
CA VAL A 297 -4.49 -17.14 10.13
C VAL A 297 -3.54 -16.09 10.74
N ALA A 298 -2.29 -16.51 11.04
CA ALA A 298 -1.21 -15.59 11.38
C ALA A 298 -1.24 -14.36 10.47
N ARG A 299 -1.38 -13.18 11.09
CA ARG A 299 -1.49 -11.88 10.40
C ARG A 299 -0.22 -11.48 9.65
N ARG A 300 0.77 -12.37 9.56
CA ARG A 300 1.99 -12.21 8.79
C ARG A 300 1.85 -13.08 7.55
N LYS A 301 1.84 -12.46 6.38
CA LYS A 301 1.67 -13.12 5.08
C LYS A 301 2.93 -12.90 4.25
N VAL A 302 3.45 -13.97 3.65
CA VAL A 302 4.59 -13.92 2.73
C VAL A 302 4.04 -14.29 1.35
N PHE A 303 4.05 -13.33 0.43
CA PHE A 303 3.60 -13.52 -0.94
C PHE A 303 4.78 -13.80 -1.86
N TYR A 304 4.60 -14.74 -2.77
CA TYR A 304 5.56 -15.12 -3.81
C TYR A 304 4.93 -14.87 -5.18
N LEU A 305 5.51 -13.98 -5.98
CA LEU A 305 4.89 -13.45 -7.20
C LEU A 305 5.92 -12.86 -8.15
N THR A 306 5.54 -12.69 -9.43
CA THR A 306 6.35 -11.99 -10.41
C THR A 306 6.35 -10.47 -10.19
N TYR A 307 7.32 -9.77 -10.77
CA TYR A 307 7.41 -8.32 -10.67
C TYR A 307 6.21 -7.62 -11.33
N ASP A 308 5.73 -8.17 -12.45
CA ASP A 308 4.52 -7.69 -13.12
C ASP A 308 3.26 -7.81 -12.22
N ASN A 309 3.07 -8.98 -11.59
CA ASN A 309 1.96 -9.18 -10.66
C ASN A 309 2.06 -8.28 -9.43
N PHE A 310 3.28 -7.97 -8.97
CA PHE A 310 3.48 -6.98 -7.92
C PHE A 310 3.00 -5.58 -8.35
N GLY A 311 3.27 -5.18 -9.59
CA GLY A 311 2.77 -3.94 -10.18
C GLY A 311 1.24 -3.87 -10.16
N LYS A 312 0.56 -4.97 -10.55
CA LYS A 312 -0.90 -5.06 -10.58
C LYS A 312 -1.56 -4.94 -9.20
N ILE A 313 -0.95 -5.49 -8.14
CA ILE A 313 -1.50 -5.39 -6.78
C ILE A 313 -1.20 -4.06 -6.08
N LEU A 314 -0.26 -3.25 -6.59
CA LEU A 314 0.21 -2.01 -5.95
C LEU A 314 -0.91 -1.01 -5.61
N PRO A 315 -1.92 -0.78 -6.47
CA PRO A 315 -3.06 0.10 -6.15
C PRO A 315 -3.87 -0.43 -4.96
N TYR A 316 -4.10 -1.75 -4.92
CA TYR A 316 -4.83 -2.42 -3.84
C TYR A 316 -4.04 -2.43 -2.53
N LEU A 317 -2.73 -2.61 -2.61
CA LEU A 317 -1.82 -2.56 -1.47
C LEU A 317 -1.90 -1.21 -0.74
N SER A 318 -2.07 -0.11 -1.48
CA SER A 318 -2.26 1.23 -0.90
C SER A 318 -3.53 1.33 -0.04
N LYS A 319 -4.63 0.67 -0.46
CA LYS A 319 -5.86 0.56 0.33
C LYS A 319 -5.61 -0.18 1.65
N TYR A 320 -4.91 -1.33 1.61
CA TYR A 320 -4.61 -2.08 2.83
C TYR A 320 -3.65 -1.33 3.76
N LYS A 321 -2.67 -0.60 3.21
CA LYS A 321 -1.80 0.29 4.00
C LYS A 321 -2.60 1.39 4.70
N LYS A 322 -3.57 2.00 4.00
CA LYS A 322 -4.46 3.01 4.59
C LYS A 322 -5.22 2.44 5.79
N ARG A 323 -5.69 1.18 5.70
CA ARG A 323 -6.33 0.42 6.79
C ARG A 323 -5.37 -0.04 7.89
N GLY A 324 -4.07 0.14 7.73
CA GLY A 324 -3.05 -0.10 8.74
C GLY A 324 -2.16 -1.32 8.51
N SER A 325 -2.33 -2.05 7.41
CA SER A 325 -1.40 -3.12 7.04
C SER A 325 0.01 -2.55 6.79
N LYS A 326 1.04 -3.33 7.13
CA LYS A 326 2.44 -2.93 7.01
C LYS A 326 3.15 -3.83 6.01
N ILE A 327 4.10 -3.26 5.27
CA ILE A 327 4.99 -4.03 4.42
C ILE A 327 6.33 -4.12 5.15
N VAL A 328 6.78 -5.34 5.39
CA VAL A 328 7.96 -5.63 6.19
C VAL A 328 8.93 -6.51 5.40
N PRO A 329 10.25 -6.36 5.61
CA PRO A 329 11.25 -7.23 5.02
C PRO A 329 10.97 -8.70 5.37
N VAL A 330 11.34 -9.62 4.48
CA VAL A 330 11.13 -11.06 4.69
C VAL A 330 11.85 -11.56 5.95
N SER A 331 12.96 -10.95 6.34
CA SER A 331 13.66 -11.26 7.59
C SER A 331 12.85 -10.98 8.87
N LYS A 332 11.83 -10.11 8.80
CA LYS A 332 10.89 -9.82 9.89
C LYS A 332 9.59 -10.65 9.83
N SER A 333 9.44 -11.50 8.82
CA SER A 333 8.27 -12.38 8.68
C SER A 333 8.23 -13.46 9.77
N TYR A 334 7.12 -14.19 9.84
CA TYR A 334 6.94 -15.29 10.80
C TYR A 334 7.94 -16.44 10.59
N LEU A 335 8.59 -16.53 9.43
CA LEU A 335 9.59 -17.54 9.11
C LEU A 335 10.78 -17.50 10.10
N ASN A 336 11.10 -16.33 10.67
CA ASN A 336 12.16 -16.19 11.66
C ASN A 336 11.77 -16.75 13.05
N THR A 337 10.46 -16.87 13.35
CA THR A 337 9.99 -17.43 14.63
C THR A 337 10.01 -18.95 14.69
N LYS A 338 10.03 -19.63 13.54
CA LYS A 338 10.29 -21.08 13.47
C LYS A 338 11.74 -21.45 13.84
N LYS A 339 12.69 -20.50 13.88
CA LYS A 339 14.08 -20.76 14.31
C LYS A 339 14.22 -21.22 15.77
N GLY A 340 13.19 -21.07 16.61
CA GLY A 340 13.22 -21.43 18.03
C GLY A 340 12.35 -22.62 18.44
N ARG A 341 11.70 -23.29 17.49
CA ARG A 341 10.85 -24.47 17.74
C ARG A 341 11.21 -25.53 16.70
N ASP A 342 12.39 -26.14 16.85
CA ASP A 342 12.77 -27.45 16.25
C ASP A 342 14.13 -27.91 16.77
#